data_AF-A0A7K2X9A6-F1
#
_entry.id   AF-A0A7K2X9A6-F1
#
_cell.length_a   1.000
_cell.length_b   1.000
_cell.length_c   1.000
_cell.angle_alpha   90.00
_cell.angle_beta   90.00
_cell.angle_gamma   90.00
#
_symmetry.space_group_name_H-M   'P 1'
#
loop_
_entity.id
_entity.type
_entity.pdbx_description
1 polymer ?
#
loop_
_entity_poly.entity_id
_entity_poly.type
_entity_poly.pdbx_seq_one_letter_code
_entity_poly.pdbx_strand_id
1 'polypeptide(L)'
;YTALATVELKSWDKGGPQVLRAGGLSVRDLRRTAVALDVTEPVAAFWLELCHGAGLLAPDGEADERYAPTPAYDDWLDLPPAERWARLVTPWLASTRTPGLVGGQDA
;
A
#
# COMPACT_ATOMS: atom_id res chain seq x y z
N TYR A 1 7.09 16.59 -7.83
CA TYR A 1 7.95 15.42 -8.13
C TYR A 1 7.67 14.26 -7.15
N THR A 2 6.48 14.17 -6.54
CA THR A 2 6.39 13.92 -5.08
C THR A 2 5.35 12.86 -4.66
N ALA A 3 5.03 11.89 -5.51
CA ALA A 3 4.02 10.87 -5.21
C ALA A 3 4.48 9.45 -5.59
N LEU A 4 5.06 9.30 -6.78
CA LEU A 4 5.56 8.00 -7.27
C LEU A 4 6.84 7.54 -6.55
N ALA A 5 7.65 8.47 -6.02
CA ALA A 5 8.81 8.14 -5.19
C ALA A 5 8.42 7.69 -3.76
N THR A 6 7.20 8.02 -3.31
CA THR A 6 6.68 7.68 -1.98
C THR A 6 6.24 6.22 -1.88
N VAL A 7 6.09 5.52 -3.01
CA VAL A 7 5.72 4.11 -3.03
C VAL A 7 6.94 3.28 -3.42
N GLU A 8 8.02 3.35 -2.64
CA GLU A 8 9.15 2.43 -2.78
C GLU A 8 9.06 1.33 -1.70
N LEU A 9 8.29 0.29 -2.01
CA LEU A 9 8.01 -0.83 -1.10
C LEU A 9 9.06 -1.94 -1.18
N LYS A 10 10.15 -1.76 -1.94
CA LYS A 10 11.26 -2.72 -2.06
C LYS A 10 11.84 -3.16 -0.71
N SER A 11 11.72 -2.31 0.32
CA SER A 11 12.14 -2.66 1.67
C SER A 11 11.32 -3.82 2.29
N TRP A 12 10.13 -4.13 1.77
CA TRP A 12 9.24 -5.16 2.28
C TRP A 12 9.52 -6.57 1.71
N ASP A 13 10.36 -6.68 0.67
CA ASP A 13 10.85 -7.98 0.17
C ASP A 13 11.60 -8.78 1.26
N LYS A 14 12.13 -8.10 2.27
CA LYS A 14 12.84 -8.71 3.40
C LYS A 14 11.96 -8.98 4.62
N GLY A 15 10.63 -8.86 4.45
CA GLY A 15 9.64 -9.10 5.49
C GLY A 15 8.81 -7.85 5.78
N GLY A 16 7.68 -7.72 5.07
CA GLY A 16 6.71 -6.67 5.30
C GLY A 16 5.85 -6.85 6.56
N PRO A 17 4.91 -5.92 6.81
CA PRO A 17 3.95 -5.98 7.91
C PRO A 17 3.15 -7.28 7.91
N GLN A 18 2.89 -7.84 9.09
CA GLN A 18 1.98 -8.99 9.22
C GLN A 18 0.55 -8.57 8.88
N VAL A 19 -0.17 -9.47 8.21
CA VAL A 19 -1.60 -9.32 7.96
C VAL A 19 -2.35 -9.63 9.26
N LEU A 20 -3.21 -8.71 9.70
CA LEU A 20 -4.06 -8.94 10.86
C LEU A 20 -5.15 -9.98 10.52
N ARG A 21 -5.66 -10.69 11.54
CA ARG A 21 -6.76 -11.67 11.35
C ARG A 21 -8.02 -11.09 10.71
N ALA A 22 -8.32 -9.82 10.95
CA ALA A 22 -9.45 -9.13 10.34
C ALA A 22 -9.14 -8.58 8.93
N GLY A 23 -7.94 -8.87 8.41
CA GLY A 23 -7.34 -8.17 7.27
C GLY A 23 -6.71 -6.83 7.68
N GLY A 24 -5.81 -6.31 6.85
CA GLY A 24 -5.15 -5.02 7.06
C GLY A 24 -3.90 -5.07 7.94
N LEU A 25 -3.35 -3.89 8.21
CA LEU A 25 -2.09 -3.70 8.95
C LEU A 25 -2.35 -3.25 10.39
N SER A 26 -1.44 -3.60 11.30
CA SER A 26 -1.44 -3.03 12.66
C SER A 26 -1.13 -1.53 12.63
N VAL A 27 -1.67 -0.76 13.59
CA VAL A 27 -1.36 0.68 13.77
C VAL A 27 0.15 0.90 13.94
N ARG A 28 0.83 -0.01 14.62
CA ARG A 28 2.29 0.05 14.80
C ARG A 28 3.03 -0.08 13.47
N ASP A 29 2.62 -1.02 12.63
CA ASP A 29 3.23 -1.22 11.31
C ASP A 29 2.89 -0.08 10.35
N LEU A 30 1.66 0.45 10.40
CA LEU A 30 1.27 1.64 9.65
C LEU A 30 2.15 2.84 10.05
N ARG A 31 2.33 3.07 11.35
CA ARG A 31 3.21 4.13 11.86
C ARG A 31 4.66 3.97 11.42
N ARG A 32 5.20 2.75 11.48
CA ARG A 32 6.56 2.45 10.98
C ARG A 32 6.66 2.74 9.47
N THR A 33 5.63 2.39 8.71
CA THR A 33 5.57 2.63 7.27
C THR A 33 5.54 4.13 6.96
N ALA A 34 4.69 4.88 7.66
CA ALA A 34 4.60 6.33 7.50
C ALA A 34 5.94 7.02 7.76
N VAL A 35 6.67 6.59 8.80
CA VAL A 35 8.05 7.06 9.08
C VAL A 35 9.00 6.69 7.95
N ALA A 36 8.96 5.45 7.45
CA ALA A 36 9.84 5.01 6.37
C ALA A 36 9.60 5.76 5.05
N LEU A 37 8.35 6.18 4.80
CA LEU A 37 7.94 6.91 3.62
C LEU A 37 8.01 8.44 3.78
N ASP A 38 8.40 8.93 4.96
CA ASP A 38 8.43 10.36 5.33
C ASP A 38 7.09 11.08 5.08
N VAL A 39 5.99 10.46 5.50
CA VAL A 39 4.63 11.01 5.37
C VAL A 39 3.81 10.76 6.65
N THR A 40 2.61 11.32 6.71
CA THR A 40 1.68 11.06 7.81
C THR A 40 1.03 9.67 7.68
N GLU A 41 0.55 9.11 8.79
CA GLU A 41 -0.14 7.80 8.79
C GLU A 41 -1.32 7.73 7.81
N PRO A 42 -2.21 8.75 7.72
CA PRO A 42 -3.29 8.74 6.73
C PRO A 42 -2.79 8.73 5.28
N VAL A 43 -1.69 9.44 4.98
CA VAL A 43 -1.10 9.46 3.63
C VAL A 43 -0.47 8.11 3.30
N ALA A 44 0.24 7.49 4.25
CA ALA A 44 0.77 6.15 4.08
C ALA A 44 -0.35 5.12 3.84
N ALA A 45 -1.42 5.16 4.64
CA ALA A 45 -2.58 4.30 4.48
C ALA A 45 -3.23 4.46 3.10
N PHE A 46 -3.41 5.70 2.64
CA PHE A 46 -3.93 5.99 1.31
C PHE A 46 -3.09 5.36 0.19
N TRP A 47 -1.77 5.52 0.26
CA TRP A 47 -0.86 4.91 -0.72
C TRP A 47 -0.90 3.38 -0.71
N LEU A 48 -0.91 2.77 0.48
CA LEU A 48 -1.00 1.31 0.60
C LEU A 48 -2.30 0.77 0.03
N GLU A 49 -3.43 1.43 0.29
CA GLU A 49 -4.75 1.06 -0.26
C GLU A 49 -4.77 1.20 -1.80
N LEU A 50 -4.17 2.26 -2.36
CA LEU A 50 -4.04 2.38 -3.82
C LEU A 50 -3.21 1.24 -4.42
N CYS A 51 -2.08 0.90 -3.80
CA CYS A 51 -1.23 -0.19 -4.28
C CYS A 51 -1.92 -1.54 -4.17
N HIS A 52 -2.64 -1.77 -3.07
CA HIS A 52 -3.42 -2.98 -2.87
C HIS A 52 -4.55 -3.10 -3.90
N GLY A 53 -5.32 -2.03 -4.11
CA GLY A 53 -6.40 -1.98 -5.10
C GLY A 53 -5.89 -2.15 -6.55
N ALA A 54 -4.66 -1.72 -6.83
CA ALA A 54 -3.99 -1.92 -8.12
C ALA A 54 -3.30 -3.29 -8.26
N GLY A 55 -3.38 -4.16 -7.25
CA GLY A 55 -2.75 -5.48 -7.26
C GLY A 55 -1.22 -5.44 -7.18
N LEU A 56 -0.65 -4.31 -6.79
CA LEU A 56 0.79 -4.13 -6.61
C LEU A 56 1.27 -4.55 -5.22
N LEU A 57 0.35 -4.68 -4.26
CA LEU A 57 0.60 -5.11 -2.89
C LEU A 57 -0.45 -6.15 -2.48
N ALA A 58 0.00 -7.28 -1.94
CA ALA A 58 -0.89 -8.34 -1.46
C ALA A 58 -0.28 -9.11 -0.28
N PRO A 59 -1.09 -9.86 0.49
CA PRO A 59 -0.56 -10.94 1.33
C PRO A 59 0.26 -11.93 0.50
N ASP A 60 1.39 -12.39 1.05
CA ASP A 60 2.27 -13.38 0.43
C ASP A 60 1.71 -14.81 0.43
N GLY A 61 0.68 -15.09 1.25
CA GLY A 61 -0.01 -16.39 1.32
C GLY A 61 0.76 -17.44 2.13
N GLU A 62 1.82 -17.04 2.83
CA GLU A 62 2.59 -17.92 3.71
C GLU A 62 1.87 -18.14 5.06
N ALA A 63 2.30 -19.14 5.85
CA ALA A 63 1.64 -19.49 7.11
C ALA A 63 1.56 -18.32 8.12
N ASP A 64 2.53 -17.40 8.08
CA ASP A 64 2.55 -16.13 8.81
C ASP A 64 2.41 -14.98 7.81
N GLU A 65 1.25 -14.87 7.14
CA GLU A 65 1.03 -13.96 6.01
C GLU A 65 1.52 -12.53 6.28
N ARG A 66 2.25 -11.99 5.31
CA ARG A 66 2.76 -10.61 5.31
C ARG A 66 2.36 -9.90 4.04
N TYR A 67 2.17 -8.59 4.13
CA TYR A 67 2.07 -7.76 2.94
C TYR A 67 3.43 -7.66 2.25
N ALA A 68 3.46 -7.97 0.96
CA ALA A 68 4.64 -7.85 0.11
C ALA A 68 4.27 -7.24 -1.25
N PRO A 69 5.24 -6.62 -1.95
CA PRO A 69 5.07 -6.27 -3.36
C PRO A 69 4.75 -7.53 -4.17
N THR A 70 3.81 -7.41 -5.11
CA THR A 70 3.55 -8.49 -6.07
C THR A 70 4.53 -8.38 -7.24
N PRO A 71 4.71 -9.41 -8.09
CA PRO A 71 5.51 -9.29 -9.30
C PRO A 71 5.07 -8.13 -10.23
N ALA A 72 3.78 -7.77 -10.19
CA ALA A 72 3.24 -6.65 -10.96
C ALA A 72 3.77 -5.27 -10.52
N TYR A 73 4.35 -5.18 -9.31
CA TYR A 73 4.99 -3.97 -8.80
C TYR A 73 6.27 -3.63 -9.57
N ASP A 74 7.09 -4.62 -9.91
CA ASP A 74 8.31 -4.40 -10.69
C ASP A 74 7.98 -3.93 -12.10
N ASP A 75 7.03 -4.59 -12.77
CA ASP A 75 6.52 -4.16 -14.08
C ASP A 75 5.96 -2.72 -14.02
N TRP A 76 5.31 -2.35 -12.92
CA TRP A 76 4.79 -1.01 -12.72
C TRP A 76 5.90 0.03 -12.59
N LEU A 77 7.00 -0.28 -11.90
CA LEU A 77 8.14 0.64 -11.75
C LEU A 77 8.77 1.05 -13.08
N ASP A 78 8.75 0.15 -14.07
CA ASP A 78 9.30 0.37 -15.41
C ASP A 78 8.41 1.23 -16.31
N LEU A 79 7.16 1.51 -15.90
CA LEU A 79 6.24 2.33 -16.68
C LEU A 79 6.57 3.82 -16.63
N PRO A 80 6.24 4.57 -17.71
CA PRO A 80 6.25 6.03 -17.68
C PRO A 80 5.42 6.59 -16.51
N PRO A 81 5.81 7.72 -15.90
CA PRO A 81 5.11 8.27 -14.73
C PRO A 81 3.59 8.43 -14.89
N ALA A 82 3.12 8.82 -16.07
CA ALA A 82 1.70 8.98 -16.35
C ALA A 82 0.93 7.64 -16.32
N GLU A 83 1.54 6.58 -16.85
CA GLU A 83 0.96 5.23 -16.87
C GLU A 83 0.98 4.62 -15.47
N ARG A 84 2.06 4.85 -14.70
CA ARG A 84 2.11 4.48 -13.28
C ARG A 84 0.96 5.08 -12.50
N TRP A 85 0.67 6.36 -12.72
CA TRP A 85 -0.44 7.03 -12.06
C TRP A 85 -1.80 6.49 -12.51
N ALA A 86 -2.00 6.29 -13.81
CA ALA A 86 -3.24 5.73 -14.34
C ALA A 86 -3.56 4.36 -13.72
N ARG A 87 -2.57 3.47 -13.62
CA ARG A 87 -2.73 2.13 -13.04
C ARG A 87 -3.19 2.15 -11.57
N LEU A 88 -2.80 3.16 -10.81
CA LEU A 88 -3.24 3.35 -9.41
C LEU A 88 -4.66 3.92 -9.33
N VAL A 89 -4.98 4.89 -10.18
CA VAL A 89 -6.25 5.64 -10.10
C VAL A 89 -7.43 4.85 -10.67
N THR A 90 -7.23 4.06 -11.73
CA THR A 90 -8.31 3.27 -12.35
C THR A 90 -9.06 2.37 -11.36
N PRO A 91 -8.41 1.50 -10.58
CA PRO A 91 -9.11 0.66 -9.60
C PRO A 91 -9.66 1.49 -8.43
N TRP A 92 -9.01 2.59 -8.05
CA TRP A 92 -9.51 3.48 -7.01
C TRP A 92 -10.85 4.11 -7.37
N LEU A 93 -11.01 4.59 -8.61
CA LEU A 93 -12.28 5.16 -9.08
C LEU A 93 -13.43 4.15 -9.06
N ALA A 94 -13.14 2.86 -9.24
CA ALA A 94 -14.13 1.79 -9.20
C ALA A 94 -14.33 1.21 -7.78
N SER A 95 -13.50 1.59 -6.81
CA SER A 95 -13.50 1.03 -5.47
C SER A 95 -14.66 1.57 -4.62
N THR A 96 -15.28 0.69 -3.83
CA THR A 96 -16.25 1.07 -2.80
C THR A 96 -15.60 1.29 -1.43
N ARG A 97 -14.29 1.08 -1.31
CA ARG A 97 -13.54 1.35 -0.07
C ARG A 97 -13.40 2.85 0.15
N THR A 98 -13.33 3.25 1.41
CA THR A 98 -13.14 4.63 1.85
C THR A 98 -11.80 4.79 2.59
N PRO A 99 -10.65 4.87 1.87
CA PRO A 99 -9.32 4.98 2.49
C PRO A 99 -9.18 6.14 3.48
N GLY A 100 -9.98 7.21 3.31
CA GLY A 100 -10.01 8.35 4.22
C GLY A 100 -10.56 8.07 5.62
N LEU A 101 -11.19 6.90 5.85
CA LEU A 101 -11.65 6.47 7.18
C LEU A 101 -10.60 5.68 7.97
N VAL A 102 -9.45 5.36 7.37
CA VAL A 102 -8.39 4.63 8.07
C VAL A 102 -7.92 5.45 9.28
N GLY A 103 -7.99 4.84 10.48
CA GLY A 103 -7.63 5.49 11.74
C GLY A 103 -8.73 6.37 12.36
N GLY A 104 -9.91 6.46 11.74
CA GLY A 104 -11.09 7.01 12.37
C GLY A 104 -11.58 6.11 13.51
N GLN A 105 -12.05 6.70 14.61
CA GLN A 105 -12.80 5.93 15.62
C GLN A 105 -14.19 5.63 15.07
N ASP A 106 -14.65 4.38 15.23
CA ASP A 106 -16.06 4.04 15.09
C ASP A 106 -16.86 4.83 16.13
N ALA A 107 -17.93 5.49 15.68
CA ALA A 107 -18.85 6.24 16.54
C ALA A 107 -19.81 5.32 17.31
#